data_AF-A0A7Y7ECH7-F1
#
_entry.id   AF-A0A7Y7ECH7-F1
#
_cell.length_a   1.000
_cell.length_b   1.000
_cell.length_c   1.000
_cell.angle_alpha   90.00
_cell.angle_beta   90.00
_cell.angle_gamma   90.00
#
_symmetry.space_group_name_H-M   'P 1'
#
loop_
_entity.id
_entity.type
_entity.pdbx_description
1 polymer ?
#
loop_
_entity_poly.entity_id
_entity_poly.type
_entity_poly.pdbx_seq_one_letter_code
_entity_poly.pdbx_strand_id
1 'polypeptide(L)' 'MFIMAIIFYLIPFLIVVSALVDILRNEFDPHQNKVIWVIVVILVPVIGSILYWIIGRNQRVNRY' A
#
# COMPACT_ATOMS: atom_id res chain seq x y z
N MET A 1 -17.05 -6.95 22.94
CA MET A 1 -15.73 -6.34 23.20
C MET A 1 -14.64 -6.95 22.30
N PHE A 2 -14.45 -8.27 22.31
CA PHE A 2 -13.43 -8.94 21.47
C PHE A 2 -13.59 -8.71 19.95
N ILE A 3 -14.81 -8.78 19.42
CA ILE A 3 -15.07 -8.53 17.98
C ILE A 3 -14.63 -7.11 17.56
N MET A 4 -14.89 -6.10 18.40
CA MET A 4 -14.50 -4.72 18.13
C MET A 4 -12.97 -4.59 18.04
N ALA A 5 -12.25 -5.25 18.95
CA ALA A 5 -10.79 -5.26 18.92
C ALA A 5 -10.26 -5.97 17.66
N ILE A 6 -10.83 -7.11 17.29
CA ILE A 6 -10.44 -7.83 16.07
C ILE A 6 -10.60 -6.94 14.84
N ILE A 7 -11.75 -6.30 14.67
CA ILE A 7 -12.01 -5.42 13.52
C ILE A 7 -11.04 -4.24 13.50
N PHE A 8 -10.79 -3.63 14.66
CA PHE A 8 -9.91 -2.47 14.79
C PHE A 8 -8.46 -2.76 14.36
N TYR A 9 -7.95 -3.97 14.60
CA TYR A 9 -6.60 -4.35 14.17
C TYR A 9 -6.57 -5.01 12.78
N LEU A 10 -7.60 -5.79 12.43
CA LEU A 10 -7.63 -6.58 11.21
C LEU A 10 -7.83 -5.70 9.97
N ILE A 11 -8.70 -4.69 10.03
CA ILE A 11 -8.93 -3.78 8.90
C ILE A 11 -7.65 -3.04 8.48
N PRO A 12 -6.95 -2.30 9.36
CA PRO A 12 -5.72 -1.61 8.97
C PRO A 12 -4.64 -2.58 8.51
N PHE A 13 -4.56 -3.77 9.13
CA PHE A 13 -3.63 -4.81 8.69
C PHE A 13 -3.89 -5.25 7.25
N LEU A 14 -5.15 -5.52 6.88
CA LEU A 14 -5.52 -5.88 5.52
C LEU A 14 -5.24 -4.76 4.51
N ILE A 15 -5.44 -3.49 4.90
CA ILE A 15 -5.12 -2.33 4.06
C ILE A 15 -3.61 -2.27 3.77
N VAL A 16 -2.78 -2.49 4.79
CA VAL A 16 -1.32 -2.49 4.67
C VAL A 16 -0.83 -3.64 3.79
N VAL A 17 -1.31 -4.85 4.07
CA VAL A 17 -0.92 -6.04 3.31
C VAL A 17 -1.35 -5.91 1.85
N SER A 18 -2.57 -5.45 1.60
CA SER A 18 -3.05 -5.26 0.22
C SER A 18 -2.24 -4.20 -0.55
N ALA A 19 -1.85 -3.10 0.09
CA ALA A 19 -0.98 -2.10 -0.52
C ALA A 19 0.40 -2.69 -0.85
N LEU A 20 1.03 -3.41 0.08
CA LEU A 20 2.33 -4.05 -0.15
C LEU A 20 2.28 -5.09 -1.27
N VAL A 21 1.28 -5.98 -1.23
CA VAL A 21 1.08 -7.00 -2.28
C VAL A 21 0.91 -6.33 -3.64
N ASP A 22 0.11 -5.27 -3.70
CA ASP A 22 -0.12 -4.55 -4.93
C ASP A 22 1.19 -3.87 -5.43
N ILE A 23 1.94 -3.19 -4.55
CA ILE A 23 3.25 -2.61 -4.89
C ILE A 23 4.17 -3.69 -5.45
N LEU A 24 4.34 -4.80 -4.73
CA LEU A 24 5.28 -5.85 -5.12
C LEU A 24 4.88 -6.52 -6.44
N ARG A 25 3.58 -6.71 -6.68
CA ARG A 25 3.06 -7.38 -7.87
C ARG A 25 3.08 -6.53 -9.12
N ASN A 26 2.95 -5.21 -9.01
CA ASN A 26 2.90 -4.32 -10.16
C ASN A 26 4.27 -3.73 -10.52
N GLU A 27 4.50 -3.53 -11.83
CA GLU A 27 5.64 -2.78 -12.35
C GLU A 27 5.36 -1.28 -12.26
N PHE A 28 6.39 -0.51 -11.91
CA PHE A 28 6.33 0.95 -11.85
C PHE A 28 7.12 1.52 -13.01
N ASP A 29 6.73 2.71 -13.44
CA ASP A 29 7.47 3.44 -14.47
C ASP A 29 8.96 3.49 -14.08
N PRO A 30 9.91 3.28 -15.02
CA PRO A 30 11.34 3.30 -14.71
C PRO A 30 11.80 4.58 -14.00
N HIS A 31 11.10 5.71 -14.21
CA HIS A 31 11.39 6.97 -13.56
C HIS A 31 10.75 7.09 -12.16
N GLN A 32 9.80 6.22 -11.83
CA GLN A 32 9.10 6.19 -10.55
C GLN A 32 9.66 5.09 -9.65
N ASN A 33 10.08 5.48 -8.45
CA ASN A 33 10.86 4.58 -7.61
C ASN A 33 9.92 3.72 -6.75
N LYS A 34 9.63 2.50 -7.21
CA LYS A 34 8.82 1.48 -6.52
C LYS A 34 9.19 1.31 -5.03
N VAL A 35 10.50 1.41 -4.75
CA VAL A 35 11.06 1.26 -3.40
C VAL A 35 10.54 2.33 -2.43
N ILE A 36 10.28 3.55 -2.91
CA ILE A 36 9.74 4.64 -2.06
C ILE A 36 8.40 4.23 -1.48
N TRP A 37 7.52 3.61 -2.28
CA TRP A 37 6.20 3.17 -1.79
C TRP A 37 6.31 2.06 -0.76
N VAL A 38 7.23 1.11 -0.94
CA VAL A 38 7.49 0.07 0.07
C VAL A 38 7.96 0.70 1.38
N ILE A 39 8.91 1.65 1.32
CA ILE A 39 9.43 2.34 2.51
C ILE A 39 8.34 3.14 3.22
N VAL A 40 7.54 3.91 2.46
CA VAL A 40 6.45 4.73 3.01
C VAL A 40 5.40 3.85 3.70
N VAL A 41 5.03 2.72 3.11
CA VAL A 41 4.07 1.78 3.71
C VAL A 41 4.68 1.06 4.93
N ILE A 42 5.98 0.81 4.99
CA ILE A 42 6.59 0.20 6.18
C ILE A 42 6.71 1.20 7.32
N LEU A 43 7.15 2.44 7.04
CA LEU A 43 7.36 3.46 8.07
C LEU A 43 6.05 4.03 8.62
N VAL A 44 5.04 4.17 7.78
CA VAL A 44 3.73 4.70 8.18
C VAL A 44 2.64 3.78 7.60
N PRO A 45 2.29 2.66 8.25
CA PRO A 45 1.50 1.60 7.65
C PRO A 45 0.16 2.05 7.09
N VAL A 46 -0.72 2.56 7.95
CA VAL A 46 -2.08 2.91 7.53
C VAL A 46 -2.07 4.10 6.58
N ILE A 47 -1.38 5.19 6.95
CA ILE A 47 -1.36 6.42 6.15
C ILE A 47 -0.60 6.21 4.83
N GLY A 48 0.55 5.54 4.88
CA GLY A 48 1.36 5.23 3.71
C GLY A 48 0.63 4.31 2.72
N SER A 49 -0.17 3.37 3.23
CA SER A 49 -1.04 2.55 2.37
C SER A 49 -2.13 3.39 1.73
N ILE A 50 -2.81 4.26 2.48
CA ILE A 50 -3.82 5.18 1.92
C ILE A 50 -3.18 6.07 0.85
N LEU A 51 -2.00 6.64 1.12
CA LEU A 51 -1.27 7.48 0.17
C LEU A 51 -0.87 6.70 -1.09
N TYR A 52 -0.47 5.43 -0.93
CA TYR A 52 -0.19 4.55 -2.05
C TYR A 52 -1.42 4.36 -2.95
N TRP A 53 -2.58 4.10 -2.37
CA TRP A 53 -3.81 3.90 -3.14
C TRP A 53 -4.26 5.16 -3.88
N ILE A 54 -4.05 6.34 -3.30
CA ILE A 54 -4.45 7.63 -3.91
C ILE A 54 -3.44 8.08 -4.97
N ILE A 55 -2.14 7.99 -4.70
CA ILE A 55 -1.08 8.56 -5.53
C ILE A 55 -0.23 7.47 -6.19
N GLY A 56 0.30 6.55 -5.39
CA GLY A 56 1.26 5.54 -5.85
C GLY A 56 0.71 4.56 -6.88
N ARG A 57 -0.59 4.28 -6.84
CA ARG A 57 -1.27 3.44 -7.83
C ARG A 57 -1.20 4.00 -9.25
N ASN A 58 -1.22 5.32 -9.41
CA ASN A 58 -1.15 5.97 -10.73
C ASN A 58 0.26 6.00 -11.32
N GLN A 59 1.28 5.62 -10.55
CA GLN A 59 2.69 5.58 -10.99
C GLN A 59 3.09 4.21 -11.56
N ARG A 60 2.14 3.28 -11.66
CA ARG A 60 2.35 1.97 -12.28
C ARG A 60 2.52 2.12 -13.78
N VAL A 61 3.25 1.20 -14.39
CA VAL A 61 3.33 1.15 -15.86
C VAL A 61 1.95 0.82 -16.41
N ASN A 62 1.36 1.74 -17.17
CA ASN A 62 0.17 1.45 -17.94
C ASN A 62 0.61 0.89 -19.30
N ARG A 63 0.69 -0.43 -19.42
CA ARG A 63 0.89 -1.07 -20.73
C ARG A 63 -0.44 -1.00 -21.48
N TYR A 64 -0.54 -0.03 -22.40
CA TYR A 64 -1.59 0.00 -23.42
C TYR A 64 -1.48 -1.22 -24.34
#